data_AF-A0A8T4Y157-F1
#
_entry.id   AF-A0A8T4Y157-F1
#
_cell.length_a   1.000
_cell.length_b   1.000
_cell.length_c   1.000
_cell.angle_alpha   90.00
_cell.angle_beta   90.00
_cell.angle_gamma   90.00
#
_symmetry.space_group_name_H-M   'P 1'
#
loop_
_entity.id
_entity.type
_entity.pdbx_description
1 polymer ?
#
loop_
_entity_poly.entity_id
_entity_poly.type
_entity_poly.pdbx_seq_one_letter_code
_entity_poly.pdbx_strand_id
1 'polypeptide(L)'
;MDAVIVHKIDRFSRNDIDFYAYKVILKKEGVRLLSVTENIDENPSGEFIKNALVAMAQFYSRNLAEEVLKGMMEKFGGGLLRLQ
;
A
#
# COMPACT_ATOMS: atom_id res chain seq x y z
N MET A 1 27.64 -3.25 -4.26
CA MET A 1 26.49 -3.91 -4.92
C MET A 1 25.71 -2.81 -5.61
N ASP A 2 25.48 -2.87 -6.92
CA ASP A 2 24.89 -1.74 -7.67
C ASP A 2 23.36 -1.84 -7.81
N ALA A 3 22.81 -3.06 -7.74
CA ALA A 3 21.37 -3.30 -7.78
C ALA A 3 21.00 -4.67 -7.19
N VAL A 4 19.78 -4.76 -6.67
CA VAL A 4 19.07 -5.99 -6.31
C VAL A 4 17.93 -6.15 -7.31
N ILE A 5 17.88 -7.29 -7.99
CA ILE A 5 16.87 -7.60 -9.01
C ILE A 5 15.89 -8.61 -8.43
N VAL A 6 14.59 -8.32 -8.54
CA VAL A 6 13.50 -9.19 -8.08
C VAL A 6 12.54 -9.48 -9.23
N HIS A 7 11.99 -10.70 -9.26
CA HIS A 7 11.07 -11.09 -10.32
C HIS A 7 9.71 -10.38 -10.22
N LYS A 8 9.16 -10.27 -9.00
CA LYS A 8 7.91 -9.58 -8.65
C LYS A 8 8.02 -8.97 -7.26
N ILE A 9 7.49 -7.76 -7.07
CA ILE A 9 7.53 -7.06 -5.76
C ILE A 9 6.76 -7.83 -4.67
N ASP A 10 5.63 -8.44 -5.02
CA ASP A 10 4.80 -9.29 -4.14
C ASP A 10 5.50 -10.56 -3.62
N ARG A 11 6.66 -10.92 -4.20
CA ARG A 11 7.51 -12.03 -3.72
C ARG A 11 8.71 -11.57 -2.91
N PHE A 12 9.10 -10.31 -3.04
CA PHE A 12 10.16 -9.71 -2.26
C PHE A 12 9.66 -9.28 -0.87
N SER A 13 8.40 -8.85 -0.77
CA SER A 13 7.77 -8.53 0.50
C SER A 13 6.30 -8.94 0.52
N ARG A 14 5.86 -9.55 1.64
CA ARG A 14 4.44 -9.88 1.88
C ARG A 14 3.61 -8.68 2.36
N ASN A 15 4.27 -7.61 2.81
CA ASN A 15 3.63 -6.41 3.34
C ASN A 15 4.23 -5.17 2.67
N ASP A 16 3.39 -4.24 2.27
CA ASP A 16 3.78 -2.96 1.67
C ASP A 16 4.75 -2.19 2.58
N ILE A 17 4.53 -2.23 3.89
CA ILE A 17 5.38 -1.55 4.88
C ILE A 17 6.82 -2.06 4.79
N ASP A 18 7.00 -3.38 4.78
CA ASP A 18 8.32 -4.01 4.70
C ASP A 18 8.98 -3.72 3.34
N PHE A 19 8.20 -3.67 2.26
CA PHE A 19 8.70 -3.28 0.94
C PHE A 19 9.29 -1.87 0.95
N TYR A 20 8.57 -0.89 1.52
CA TYR A 20 9.06 0.47 1.63
C TYR A 20 10.27 0.56 2.56
N ALA A 21 10.30 -0.19 3.66
CA ALA A 21 11.43 -0.22 4.59
C ALA A 21 12.71 -0.71 3.90
N TYR A 22 12.66 -1.86 3.20
CA TYR A 22 13.80 -2.37 2.44
C TYR A 22 14.20 -1.44 1.30
N LYS A 23 13.24 -0.85 0.59
CA LYS A 23 13.54 0.12 -0.47
C LYS A 23 14.31 1.33 0.08
N VAL A 24 13.94 1.85 1.26
CA VAL A 24 14.63 2.97 1.90
C VAL A 24 16.04 2.57 2.35
N ILE A 25 16.20 1.37 2.94
CA ILE A 25 17.51 0.86 3.36
C ILE A 25 18.44 0.71 2.15
N LEU A 26 17.98 0.06 1.09
CA LEU A 26 18.77 -0.14 -0.13
C LEU A 26 19.16 1.20 -0.77
N LYS A 27 18.23 2.16 -0.84
CA LYS A 27 18.51 3.52 -1.36
C LYS A 27 19.57 4.26 -0.54
N LYS A 28 19.58 4.09 0.79
CA LYS A 28 20.63 4.68 1.67
C LYS A 28 22.01 4.09 1.41
N GLU A 29 22.09 2.80 1.09
CA GLU A 29 23.33 2.10 0.75
C GLU A 29 23.74 2.29 -0.73
N GLY A 30 23.01 3.13 -1.49
CA GLY A 30 23.27 3.35 -2.92
C GLY A 30 22.87 2.17 -3.81
N VAL A 31 22.13 1.20 -3.29
CA VAL A 31 21.69 -0.01 -4.01
C VAL A 31 20.29 0.22 -4.58
N ARG A 32 20.12 0.01 -5.89
CA ARG A 32 18.81 0.09 -6.54
C ARG A 32 18.03 -1.20 -6.38
N LEU A 33 16.71 -1.12 -6.20
CA LEU A 33 15.82 -2.29 -6.18
C LEU A 33 14.99 -2.29 -7.47
N LEU A 34 15.28 -3.24 -8.36
CA LEU A 34 14.68 -3.35 -9.69
C LEU A 34 13.75 -4.55 -9.76
N SER A 35 12.50 -4.35 -10.20
CA SER A 35 11.58 -5.43 -10.53
C SER A 35 11.62 -5.72 -12.03
N VAL A 36 11.58 -7.00 -12.40
CA VAL A 36 11.52 -7.44 -13.81
C VAL A 36 10.10 -7.28 -14.38
N THR A 37 9.06 -7.37 -13.56
CA THR A 37 7.66 -7.24 -13.98
C THR A 37 7.07 -5.87 -13.76
N GLU A 38 7.51 -5.13 -12.73
CA GLU A 38 7.06 -3.77 -12.46
C GLU A 38 8.14 -2.78 -12.90
N ASN A 39 7.96 -2.20 -14.09
CA ASN A 39 8.85 -1.15 -14.58
C ASN A 39 8.48 0.16 -13.88
N ILE A 40 9.10 0.41 -12.72
CA ILE A 40 8.89 1.65 -11.97
C ILE A 40 9.88 2.66 -12.53
N ASP A 41 9.40 3.56 -13.38
CA ASP A 41 10.19 4.69 -13.84
C ASP A 41 10.73 5.45 -12.61
N GLU A 42 12.05 5.41 -12.42
CA GLU A 42 12.75 6.06 -11.30
C GLU A 42 12.92 7.58 -11.52
N ASN A 43 12.27 8.14 -12.54
CA ASN A 43 12.27 9.57 -12.80
C ASN A 43 11.34 10.30 -11.80
N PRO A 44 11.58 11.61 -11.52
CA PRO A 44 10.80 12.37 -10.55
C PRO A 44 9.28 12.37 -10.82
N SER A 45 8.89 12.34 -12.10
CA SER A 45 7.48 12.29 -12.51
C SER A 45 6.82 10.94 -12.16
N GLY A 46 7.54 9.84 -12.35
CA GLY A 46 7.12 8.50 -11.97
C GLY A 46 6.98 8.35 -10.45
N GLU A 47 7.93 8.91 -9.68
CA GLU A 47 7.85 8.93 -8.22
C GLU A 47 6.64 9.75 -7.72
N PHE A 48 6.36 10.90 -8.35
CA PHE A 48 5.20 11.72 -8.03
C PHE A 48 3.87 10.98 -8.27
N ILE A 49 3.69 10.41 -9.47
CA ILE A 49 2.47 9.65 -9.82
C ILE A 49 2.30 8.47 -8.87
N LYS A 50 3.39 7.77 -8.55
CA LYS A 50 3.36 6.64 -7.61
C LYS A 50 2.88 7.07 -6.23
N ASN A 51 3.40 8.18 -5.70
CA ASN A 51 3.00 8.70 -4.39
C ASN A 51 1.53 9.13 -4.37
N ALA A 52 1.03 9.74 -5.45
CA ALA A 52 -0.38 10.08 -5.57
C ALA A 52 -1.28 8.83 -5.56
N LEU A 53 -0.94 7.79 -6.32
CA LEU A 53 -1.67 6.53 -6.36
C LEU A 53 -1.70 5.83 -4.99
N VAL A 54 -0.57 5.82 -4.28
CA VAL A 54 -0.48 5.26 -2.92
C VAL A 54 -1.37 6.03 -1.95
N ALA A 55 -1.35 7.37 -2.00
CA ALA A 55 -2.22 8.19 -1.18
C ALA A 55 -3.71 7.94 -1.46
N MET A 56 -4.08 7.77 -2.73
CA MET A 56 -5.45 7.39 -3.11
C MET A 56 -5.83 6.02 -2.57
N ALA A 57 -4.98 5.00 -2.73
CA ALA A 57 -5.25 3.66 -2.21
C ALA A 57 -5.44 3.66 -0.68
N GLN A 58 -4.61 4.40 0.05
CA GLN A 58 -4.77 4.56 1.49
C GLN A 58 -6.07 5.28 1.87
N PHE A 59 -6.46 6.32 1.11
CA PHE A 59 -7.74 7.00 1.31
C PHE A 59 -8.92 6.04 1.12
N TYR A 60 -8.95 5.27 0.02
CA TYR A 60 -9.99 4.28 -0.22
C TYR A 60 -10.06 3.22 0.89
N SER A 61 -8.90 2.71 1.33
CA SER A 61 -8.86 1.72 2.42
C SER A 61 -9.40 2.29 3.74
N ARG A 62 -9.10 3.55 4.07
CA ARG A 62 -9.63 4.21 5.27
C ARG A 62 -11.13 4.46 5.16
N ASN A 63 -11.60 4.97 4.03
CA ASN A 63 -13.03 5.19 3.79
C ASN A 63 -13.83 3.88 3.89
N LEU A 64 -13.32 2.80 3.30
CA LEU A 64 -13.97 1.49 3.39
C LEU A 64 -14.05 1.01 4.84
N ALA A 65 -12.99 1.20 5.63
CA ALA A 65 -13.01 0.84 7.05
C ALA A 65 -14.07 1.64 7.82
N GLU A 66 -14.22 2.94 7.54
CA GLU A 66 -15.28 3.76 8.14
C GLU A 66 -16.67 3.32 7.72
N GLU A 67 -16.89 3.00 6.44
CA GLU A 67 -18.18 2.51 5.95
C GLU A 67 -18.56 1.17 6.58
N VAL A 68 -17.61 0.25 6.74
CA VAL A 68 -17.83 -1.02 7.42
C VAL A 68 -18.24 -0.79 8.87
N LEU A 69 -17.56 0.12 9.60
CA LEU A 69 -17.90 0.45 10.98
C LEU A 69 -19.30 1.08 11.10
N LYS A 70 -19.65 2.00 10.20
CA LYS A 70 -21.00 2.60 10.14
C LYS A 70 -22.06 1.53 9.89
N GLY A 71 -21.86 0.67 8.89
CA GLY A 71 -22.77 -0.44 8.61
C GLY A 71 -22.91 -1.44 9.75
N MET A 72 -21.84 -1.68 10.53
CA MET A 72 -21.90 -2.48 11.75
C MET A 72 -22.73 -1.81 12.83
N MET A 73 -22.54 -0.51 13.09
CA MET A 73 -23.33 0.24 14.08
C MET A 73 -24.81 0.32 13.72
N GLU A 74 -25.14 0.56 12.45
CA GLU A 74 -26.53 0.60 11.97
C GLU A 74 -27.23 -0.75 12.16
N LYS A 75 -26.55 -1.85 11.84
CA LYS A 75 -27.08 -3.20 12.10
C LYS A 75 -27.28 -3.48 13.59
N PHE A 76 -26.37 -3.00 14.44
CA PHE A 76 -26.47 -3.19 15.88
C PHE A 76 -27.62 -2.37 16.48
N GLY A 77 -27.79 -1.11 16.08
CA GLY A 77 -28.90 -0.25 16.50
C GLY A 77 -30.26 -0.73 16.00
N GLY A 78 -30.33 -1.22 14.76
CA GLY A 78 -31.56 -1.77 14.18
C GLY A 78 -31.95 -3.15 14.75
N GLY A 79 -30.99 -3.92 15.28
CA GLY A 79 -31.23 -5.18 15.95
C GLY A 79 -31.85 -5.02 17.35
N LEU A 80 -31.45 -3.97 18.09
CA LEU A 80 -31.99 -3.69 19.42
C LEU A 80 -33.44 -3.15 19.39
N LEU A 81 -33.77 -2.34 18.38
CA LEU A 81 -35.09 -1.73 18.21
C LEU A 81 -36.20 -2.70 17.74
N ARG A 82 -35.85 -3.96 17.43
CA ARG A 82 -36.81 -4.99 16.98
C ARG A 82 -37.21 -5.99 18.07
N LEU A 83 -36.69 -5.83 19.30
CA LEU A 83 -36.96 -6.70 20.45
C LEU A 83 -37.78 -6.02 21.57
N GLN A 84 -38.47 -4.92 21.28
CA GLN A 84 -39.46 -4.32 22.19
C GLN A 84 -40.85 -4.30 21.56
#